data_AF-A0A0W0VK47-F1
#
_entry.id   AF-A0A0W0VK47-F1
#
_cell.length_a   1.000
_cell.length_b   1.000
_cell.length_c   1.000
_cell.angle_alpha   90.00
_cell.angle_beta   90.00
_cell.angle_gamma   90.00
#
_symmetry.space_group_name_H-M   'P 1'
#
loop_
_entity.id
_entity.type
_entity.pdbx_description
1 polymer ?
#
loop_
_entity_poly.entity_id
_entity_poly.type
_entity_poly.pdbx_seq_one_letter_code
_entity_poly.pdbx_strand_id
1 'polypeptide(L)'
;MKLNETSVKKLCGEAKEAVVFGFGKYQYKELCEEINKLGIKAVHSDDYEYKHEVDKNAPYSPFRYFKFILNDLLIENYKRQQKGEPIIPLFFVVGLNENEYDKKQIAERQDHYDKWVTLTELRRCYKLVSEFGDEITDIAKNTFQFVKLVSKENTYQLQAVDPFWRDEQWKAAWEERKKNPDVPRNTPHKHIFWRETFEKLLKESSPIKDSSPNEPSHYKKT
;
A
#
# COMPACT_ATOMS: atom_id res chain seq x y z
N MET A 1 12.76 -21.34 -0.20
CA MET A 1 11.92 -21.87 -1.33
C MET A 1 12.66 -21.58 -2.65
N LYS A 2 12.44 -22.26 -3.78
CA LYS A 2 13.04 -21.80 -5.05
C LYS A 2 12.06 -20.89 -5.77
N LEU A 3 12.47 -19.68 -6.15
CA LEU A 3 11.59 -18.68 -6.76
C LEU A 3 11.87 -18.52 -8.26
N ASN A 4 10.80 -18.40 -9.07
CA ASN A 4 10.91 -18.09 -10.48
C ASN A 4 11.22 -16.59 -10.65
N GLU A 5 12.46 -16.30 -11.05
CA GLU A 5 12.96 -14.93 -11.21
C GLU A 5 12.14 -14.10 -12.21
N THR A 6 11.70 -14.70 -13.32
CA THR A 6 10.90 -14.02 -14.34
C THR A 6 9.58 -13.51 -13.77
N SER A 7 8.92 -14.29 -12.91
CA SER A 7 7.66 -13.88 -12.28
C SER A 7 7.85 -12.68 -11.34
N VAL A 8 8.97 -12.63 -10.61
CA VAL A 8 9.32 -11.51 -9.72
C VAL A 8 9.61 -10.26 -10.55
N LYS A 9 10.51 -10.36 -11.52
CA LYS A 9 10.91 -9.24 -12.38
C LYS A 9 9.74 -8.63 -13.14
N LYS A 10 8.79 -9.45 -13.58
CA LYS A 10 7.56 -8.97 -14.24
C LYS A 10 6.74 -8.06 -13.32
N LEU A 11 6.64 -8.39 -12.02
CA LEU A 11 5.89 -7.62 -11.04
C LEU A 11 6.65 -6.38 -10.55
N CYS A 12 7.97 -6.48 -10.43
CA CYS A 12 8.81 -5.33 -10.09
C CYS A 12 8.97 -4.32 -11.22
N GLY A 13 8.85 -4.75 -12.47
CA GLY A 13 9.18 -3.91 -13.63
C GLY A 13 10.63 -3.42 -13.53
N GLU A 14 10.81 -2.11 -13.53
CA GLU A 14 12.13 -1.45 -13.42
C GLU A 14 12.57 -1.22 -11.97
N ALA A 15 11.71 -1.51 -10.99
CA ALA A 15 12.03 -1.31 -9.58
C ALA A 15 13.12 -2.27 -9.11
N LYS A 16 14.10 -1.73 -8.40
CA LYS A 16 15.18 -2.49 -7.74
C LYS A 16 14.90 -2.78 -6.27
N GLU A 17 13.76 -2.31 -5.78
CA GLU A 17 13.31 -2.45 -4.41
C GLU A 17 11.88 -3.00 -4.41
N ALA A 18 11.51 -3.74 -3.37
CA ALA A 18 10.15 -4.21 -3.17
C ALA A 18 9.82 -4.28 -1.66
N VAL A 19 8.56 -4.10 -1.31
CA VAL A 19 8.05 -4.34 0.05
C VAL A 19 7.20 -5.60 0.02
N VAL A 20 7.38 -6.52 0.98
CA VAL A 20 6.70 -7.82 0.98
C VAL A 20 5.92 -8.01 2.27
N PHE A 21 4.61 -7.98 2.17
CA PHE A 21 3.64 -8.20 3.24
C PHE A 21 2.76 -9.41 2.93
N GLY A 22 2.11 -9.98 3.93
CA GLY A 22 1.13 -11.02 3.69
C GLY A 22 0.73 -11.73 4.97
N PHE A 23 -0.24 -12.62 4.85
CA PHE A 23 -0.60 -13.49 5.97
C PHE A 23 0.57 -14.43 6.27
N GLY A 24 0.91 -14.60 7.55
CA GLY A 24 2.04 -15.45 7.95
C GLY A 24 1.95 -16.89 7.40
N LYS A 25 0.73 -17.43 7.30
CA LYS A 25 0.46 -18.75 6.71
C LYS A 25 0.81 -18.90 5.22
N TYR A 26 1.10 -17.80 4.52
CA TYR A 26 1.47 -17.80 3.10
C TYR A 26 2.96 -17.48 2.85
N GLN A 27 3.82 -17.64 3.84
CA GLN A 27 5.29 -17.65 3.67
C GLN A 27 5.87 -16.34 3.07
N TYR A 28 5.30 -15.19 3.43
CA TYR A 28 5.74 -13.91 2.86
C TYR A 28 7.15 -13.51 3.30
N LYS A 29 7.61 -13.95 4.48
CA LYS A 29 8.97 -13.68 4.98
C LYS A 29 10.00 -14.45 4.18
N GLU A 30 9.76 -15.75 3.97
CA GLU A 30 10.59 -16.60 3.14
C GLU A 30 10.61 -16.11 1.68
N LEU A 31 9.48 -15.62 1.16
CA LEU A 31 9.43 -14.97 -0.15
C LEU A 31 10.35 -13.72 -0.19
N CYS A 32 10.31 -12.88 0.84
CA CYS A 32 11.16 -11.69 0.95
C CYS A 32 12.65 -12.05 0.87
N GLU A 33 13.07 -13.08 1.61
CA GLU A 33 14.45 -13.58 1.56
C GLU A 33 14.86 -14.08 0.18
N GLU A 34 13.99 -14.83 -0.52
CA GLU A 34 14.30 -15.31 -1.87
C GLU A 34 14.36 -14.20 -2.91
N ILE A 35 13.51 -13.16 -2.80
CA ILE A 35 13.58 -11.99 -3.71
C ILE A 35 14.94 -11.30 -3.57
N ASN A 36 15.47 -11.17 -2.34
CA ASN A 36 16.80 -10.59 -2.10
C ASN A 36 17.92 -11.36 -2.82
N LYS A 37 17.82 -12.69 -2.93
CA LYS A 37 18.81 -13.51 -3.66
C LYS A 37 18.81 -13.25 -5.17
N LEU A 38 17.77 -12.60 -5.71
CA LEU A 38 17.67 -12.21 -7.11
C LEU A 38 18.23 -10.81 -7.40
N GLY A 39 18.83 -10.15 -6.40
CA GLY A 39 19.40 -8.81 -6.54
C GLY A 39 18.37 -7.67 -6.49
N ILE A 40 17.14 -7.95 -6.08
CA ILE A 40 16.10 -6.94 -5.78
C ILE A 40 16.09 -6.76 -4.27
N LYS A 41 16.27 -5.53 -3.77
CA LYS A 41 16.23 -5.23 -2.34
C LYS A 41 14.79 -5.36 -1.85
N ALA A 42 14.45 -6.49 -1.26
CA ALA A 42 13.14 -6.73 -0.67
C ALA A 42 13.20 -6.55 0.85
N VAL A 43 12.22 -5.83 1.39
CA VAL A 43 12.04 -5.68 2.84
C VAL A 43 10.64 -6.12 3.24
N HIS A 44 10.54 -6.80 4.38
CA HIS A 44 9.26 -7.05 5.01
C HIS A 44 9.03 -6.08 6.16
N SER A 45 7.87 -6.20 6.83
CA SER A 45 7.46 -5.27 7.89
C SER A 45 8.52 -4.97 8.92
N ASP A 46 9.17 -5.99 9.47
CA ASP A 46 10.06 -5.83 10.63
C ASP A 46 11.37 -5.10 10.28
N ASP A 47 11.71 -5.04 8.98
CA ASP A 47 12.94 -4.41 8.45
C ASP A 47 12.63 -3.10 7.71
N TYR A 48 11.38 -2.63 7.75
CA TYR A 48 10.99 -1.42 7.04
C TYR A 48 11.45 -0.16 7.79
N GLU A 49 12.27 0.64 7.13
CA GLU A 49 12.71 1.94 7.63
C GLU A 49 11.78 3.06 7.12
N TYR A 50 11.12 3.75 8.04
CA TYR A 50 10.26 4.89 7.70
C TYR A 50 11.08 6.06 7.17
N LYS A 51 10.64 6.61 6.03
CA LYS A 51 11.24 7.83 5.46
C LYS A 51 10.49 9.09 5.88
N HIS A 52 9.24 8.96 6.33
CA HIS A 52 8.36 10.07 6.68
C HIS A 52 7.73 9.85 8.06
N GLU A 53 7.66 10.93 8.84
CA GLU A 53 6.99 10.93 10.15
C GLU A 53 5.48 11.05 9.97
N VAL A 54 4.81 9.92 9.74
CA VAL A 54 3.36 9.89 9.42
C VAL A 54 2.47 10.07 10.66
N ASP A 55 3.01 10.08 11.88
CA ASP A 55 2.28 10.38 13.13
C ASP A 55 3.23 10.64 14.32
N LYS A 56 3.51 11.91 14.68
CA LYS A 56 4.40 12.28 15.81
C LYS A 56 3.81 12.01 17.19
N ASN A 57 2.48 11.90 17.30
CA ASN A 57 1.77 11.97 18.59
C ASN A 57 1.01 10.69 18.94
N ALA A 58 1.05 9.67 18.08
CA ALA A 58 0.39 8.40 18.36
C ALA A 58 1.23 7.50 19.28
N PRO A 59 0.61 6.91 20.33
CA PRO A 59 1.26 5.84 21.08
C PRO A 59 1.53 4.64 20.15
N TYR A 60 2.71 4.05 20.28
CA TYR A 60 3.13 2.88 19.51
C TYR A 60 2.13 1.73 19.68
N SER A 61 1.75 1.12 18.55
CA SER A 61 0.95 -0.10 18.52
C SER A 61 1.41 -0.92 17.31
N PRO A 62 1.69 -2.22 17.46
CA PRO A 62 2.08 -3.08 16.33
C PRO A 62 1.07 -3.02 15.19
N PHE A 63 -0.22 -2.93 15.49
CA PHE A 63 -1.29 -2.78 14.49
C PHE A 63 -1.31 -1.41 13.79
N ARG A 64 -0.70 -0.37 14.37
CA ARG A 64 -0.52 0.93 13.69
C ARG A 64 0.72 0.91 12.79
N TYR A 65 1.77 0.24 13.22
CA TYR A 65 3.05 0.13 12.52
C TYR A 65 2.86 -0.28 11.04
N PHE A 66 2.20 -1.41 10.76
CA PHE A 66 2.00 -1.85 9.38
C PHE A 66 1.20 -0.86 8.51
N LYS A 67 0.18 -0.18 9.07
CA LYS A 67 -0.58 0.83 8.31
C LYS A 67 0.25 2.05 7.99
N PHE A 68 1.21 2.39 8.84
CA PHE A 68 2.12 3.50 8.56
C PHE A 68 3.07 3.17 7.42
N ILE A 69 3.50 1.91 7.30
CA ILE A 69 4.33 1.49 6.15
C ILE A 69 3.57 1.71 4.84
N LEU A 70 2.28 1.38 4.79
CA LEU A 70 1.45 1.61 3.60
C LEU A 70 1.35 3.10 3.23
N ASN A 71 1.20 3.97 4.23
CA ASN A 71 1.15 5.41 4.01
C ASN A 71 2.51 5.96 3.57
N ASP A 72 3.58 5.60 4.29
CA ASP A 72 4.95 6.04 4.03
C ASP A 72 5.42 5.65 2.63
N LEU A 73 5.21 4.38 2.26
CA LEU A 73 5.55 3.88 0.93
C LEU A 73 4.80 4.63 -0.17
N LEU A 74 3.53 4.96 0.06
CA LEU A 74 2.74 5.68 -0.94
C LEU A 74 3.20 7.14 -1.10
N ILE A 75 3.60 7.80 -0.01
CA ILE A 75 4.21 9.13 -0.07
C ILE A 75 5.56 9.07 -0.80
N GLU A 76 6.37 8.07 -0.50
CA GLU A 76 7.63 7.85 -1.22
C GLU A 76 7.39 7.63 -2.71
N ASN A 77 6.46 6.76 -3.07
CA ASN A 77 6.13 6.48 -4.46
C ASN A 77 5.51 7.69 -5.18
N TYR A 78 4.76 8.53 -4.47
CA TYR A 78 4.34 9.83 -4.99
C TYR A 78 5.55 10.70 -5.34
N LYS A 79 6.51 10.88 -4.43
CA LYS A 79 7.75 11.63 -4.70
C LYS A 79 8.55 11.04 -5.86
N ARG A 80 8.64 9.71 -5.93
CA ARG A 80 9.34 9.00 -7.02
C ARG A 80 8.68 9.26 -8.35
N GLN A 81 7.35 9.21 -8.43
CA GLN A 81 6.63 9.52 -9.66
C GLN A 81 6.91 10.95 -10.14
N GLN A 82 6.91 11.94 -9.23
CA GLN A 82 7.23 13.33 -9.58
C GLN A 82 8.67 13.48 -10.13
N LYS A 83 9.58 12.60 -9.72
CA LYS A 83 10.98 12.57 -10.19
C LYS A 83 11.21 11.66 -11.41
N GLY A 84 10.18 10.99 -11.92
CA GLY A 84 10.32 9.98 -12.98
C GLY A 84 11.06 8.72 -12.55
N GLU A 85 11.09 8.42 -11.24
CA GLU A 85 11.71 7.21 -10.71
C GLU A 85 10.71 6.03 -10.68
N PRO A 86 11.17 4.78 -10.86
CA PRO A 86 10.30 3.61 -10.80
C PRO A 86 9.58 3.47 -9.44
N ILE A 87 8.28 3.16 -9.46
CA ILE A 87 7.48 2.89 -8.27
C ILE A 87 7.98 1.63 -7.56
N ILE A 88 8.13 1.70 -6.23
CA ILE A 88 8.46 0.53 -5.41
C ILE A 88 7.17 -0.28 -5.20
N PRO A 89 7.04 -1.50 -5.73
CA PRO A 89 5.87 -2.33 -5.50
C PRO A 89 5.83 -2.83 -4.05
N LEU A 90 4.60 -3.02 -3.57
CA LEU A 90 4.31 -3.77 -2.37
C LEU A 90 3.55 -5.03 -2.75
N PHE A 91 4.15 -6.19 -2.49
CA PHE A 91 3.55 -7.49 -2.66
C PHE A 91 2.76 -7.86 -1.42
N PHE A 92 1.43 -7.98 -1.55
CA PHE A 92 0.58 -8.63 -0.58
C PHE A 92 0.43 -10.10 -0.95
N VAL A 93 1.10 -10.98 -0.20
CA VAL A 93 0.98 -12.43 -0.34
C VAL A 93 -0.32 -12.89 0.30
N VAL A 94 -1.25 -13.28 -0.55
CA VAL A 94 -2.63 -13.55 -0.17
C VAL A 94 -3.06 -15.00 -0.42
N GLY A 95 -2.14 -15.84 -0.88
CA GLY A 95 -2.38 -17.27 -0.99
C GLY A 95 -1.14 -18.08 -1.29
N LEU A 96 -1.29 -19.40 -1.13
CA LEU A 96 -0.29 -20.42 -1.35
C LEU A 96 -0.95 -21.66 -1.99
N ASN A 97 -0.53 -21.99 -3.21
CA ASN A 97 -1.05 -23.07 -4.05
C ASN A 97 -2.57 -22.94 -4.29
N GLU A 98 -3.39 -23.87 -3.79
CA GLU A 98 -4.84 -23.77 -3.91
C GLU A 98 -5.46 -22.87 -2.84
N ASN A 99 -4.74 -22.60 -1.75
CA ASN A 99 -5.25 -21.81 -0.64
C ASN A 99 -5.12 -20.30 -0.89
N GLU A 100 -6.15 -19.55 -0.56
CA GLU A 100 -6.16 -18.09 -0.57
C GLU A 100 -7.03 -17.55 0.55
N TYR A 101 -6.80 -16.29 0.93
CA TYR A 101 -7.66 -15.54 1.83
C TYR A 101 -9.10 -15.48 1.33
N ASP A 102 -10.04 -15.48 2.27
CA ASP A 102 -11.42 -15.09 1.98
C ASP A 102 -11.51 -13.56 1.92
N LYS A 103 -11.83 -13.03 0.74
CA LYS A 103 -11.99 -11.60 0.52
C LYS A 103 -13.07 -11.00 1.42
N LYS A 104 -14.15 -11.74 1.73
CA LYS A 104 -15.26 -11.24 2.57
C LYS A 104 -14.81 -10.88 3.98
N GLN A 105 -13.86 -11.63 4.53
CA GLN A 105 -13.31 -11.39 5.86
C GLN A 105 -12.71 -9.97 5.97
N ILE A 106 -12.23 -9.37 4.86
CA ILE A 106 -11.70 -8.01 4.87
C ILE A 106 -12.77 -6.97 5.23
N ALA A 107 -14.05 -7.25 5.02
CA ALA A 107 -15.14 -6.39 5.45
C ALA A 107 -15.54 -6.62 6.93
N GLU A 108 -15.09 -7.69 7.58
CA GLU A 108 -15.50 -8.08 8.94
C GLU A 108 -14.82 -7.25 10.04
N ARG A 109 -15.50 -7.12 11.18
CA ARG A 109 -15.04 -6.29 12.31
C ARG A 109 -14.11 -7.04 13.25
N GLN A 110 -14.40 -8.32 13.49
CA GLN A 110 -13.57 -9.16 14.34
C GLN A 110 -12.40 -9.70 13.53
N ASP A 111 -11.22 -9.66 14.13
CA ASP A 111 -10.02 -10.27 13.59
C ASP A 111 -9.82 -11.58 14.36
N HIS A 112 -10.17 -12.70 13.75
CA HIS A 112 -10.00 -14.01 14.38
C HIS A 112 -8.51 -14.39 14.34
N TYR A 113 -7.74 -13.78 15.26
CA TYR A 113 -6.43 -14.19 15.82
C TYR A 113 -5.36 -14.83 14.92
N ASP A 114 -5.36 -14.66 13.59
CA ASP A 114 -4.17 -14.86 12.79
C ASP A 114 -3.25 -13.65 13.02
N LYS A 115 -2.36 -13.77 14.03
CA LYS A 115 -1.24 -12.84 14.22
C LYS A 115 -0.53 -12.68 12.86
N TRP A 116 -0.13 -11.44 12.53
CA TRP A 116 0.62 -11.02 11.31
C TRP A 116 -0.22 -10.55 10.12
N VAL A 117 0.03 -9.31 9.67
CA VAL A 117 -0.63 -8.50 8.61
C VAL A 117 -2.14 -8.75 8.47
N THR A 118 -2.91 -7.83 9.05
CA THR A 118 -4.33 -8.01 9.33
C THR A 118 -5.24 -7.47 8.22
N LEU A 119 -6.51 -7.87 8.28
CA LEU A 119 -7.62 -7.33 7.50
C LEU A 119 -7.67 -5.79 7.53
N THR A 120 -7.14 -5.17 8.59
CA THR A 120 -7.09 -3.71 8.72
C THR A 120 -6.07 -3.03 7.80
N GLU A 121 -4.97 -3.69 7.44
CA GLU A 121 -4.00 -3.20 6.44
C GLU A 121 -4.58 -3.29 5.04
N LEU A 122 -5.27 -4.39 4.71
CA LEU A 122 -5.98 -4.51 3.44
C LEU A 122 -7.03 -3.41 3.29
N ARG A 123 -7.84 -3.16 4.33
CA ARG A 123 -8.76 -2.02 4.38
C ARG A 123 -8.04 -0.66 4.24
N ARG A 124 -6.82 -0.52 4.74
CA ARG A 124 -6.01 0.71 4.56
C ARG A 124 -5.64 0.88 3.09
N CYS A 125 -5.19 -0.16 2.39
CA CYS A 125 -4.95 -0.11 0.95
C CYS A 125 -6.18 0.35 0.18
N TYR A 126 -7.36 -0.20 0.49
CA TYR A 126 -8.61 0.24 -0.16
C TYR A 126 -8.88 1.73 0.02
N LYS A 127 -8.68 2.26 1.24
CA LYS A 127 -8.87 3.69 1.50
C LYS A 127 -7.87 4.54 0.71
N LEU A 128 -6.61 4.11 0.63
CA LEU A 128 -5.58 4.83 -0.10
C LEU A 128 -5.88 4.88 -1.62
N VAL A 129 -6.45 3.82 -2.20
CA VAL A 129 -6.84 3.80 -3.63
C VAL A 129 -8.20 4.47 -3.93
N SER A 130 -8.91 5.03 -2.94
CA SER A 130 -10.27 5.54 -3.14
C SER A 130 -10.58 6.90 -2.52
N GLU A 131 -9.79 7.37 -1.55
CA GLU A 131 -10.12 8.58 -0.78
C GLU A 131 -9.30 9.83 -1.15
N PHE A 132 -8.20 9.73 -1.90
CA PHE A 132 -7.18 10.81 -2.02
C PHE A 132 -6.99 11.38 -3.44
N GLY A 133 -8.01 11.29 -4.30
CA GLY A 133 -7.96 11.83 -5.67
C GLY A 133 -7.28 10.90 -6.68
N ASP A 134 -7.41 11.23 -7.96
CA ASP A 134 -7.06 10.34 -9.08
C ASP A 134 -5.56 10.01 -9.15
N GLU A 135 -4.71 11.02 -8.95
CA GLU A 135 -3.26 10.85 -8.99
C GLU A 135 -2.76 9.85 -7.95
N ILE A 136 -3.16 10.04 -6.68
CA ILE A 136 -2.81 9.12 -5.59
C ILE A 136 -3.42 7.74 -5.80
N THR A 137 -4.65 7.71 -6.33
CA THR A 137 -5.34 6.47 -6.65
C THR A 137 -4.52 5.63 -7.65
N ASP A 138 -3.99 6.24 -8.69
CA ASP A 138 -3.21 5.53 -9.71
C ASP A 138 -1.84 5.08 -9.19
N ILE A 139 -1.17 5.90 -8.38
CA ILE A 139 0.07 5.48 -7.68
C ILE A 139 -0.22 4.29 -6.76
N ALA A 140 -1.32 4.34 -6.01
CA ALA A 140 -1.68 3.29 -5.08
C ALA A 140 -2.03 1.99 -5.80
N LYS A 141 -2.70 2.05 -6.96
CA LYS A 141 -2.93 0.87 -7.83
C LYS A 141 -1.63 0.27 -8.36
N ASN A 142 -0.64 1.11 -8.69
CA ASN A 142 0.67 0.65 -9.17
C ASN A 142 1.56 0.13 -8.03
N THR A 143 1.37 0.66 -6.82
CA THR A 143 2.10 0.27 -5.61
C THR A 143 1.60 -1.07 -5.07
N PHE A 144 0.29 -1.22 -4.84
CA PHE A 144 -0.26 -2.40 -4.17
C PHE A 144 -0.54 -3.53 -5.17
N GLN A 145 0.28 -4.58 -5.10
CA GLN A 145 0.13 -5.77 -5.93
C GLN A 145 -0.23 -6.98 -5.07
N PHE A 146 -1.33 -7.65 -5.39
CA PHE A 146 -1.76 -8.87 -4.70
C PHE A 146 -1.22 -10.08 -5.43
N VAL A 147 -0.62 -11.01 -4.69
CA VAL A 147 0.09 -12.15 -5.26
C VAL A 147 -0.25 -13.44 -4.54
N LYS A 148 -0.30 -14.53 -5.30
CA LYS A 148 -0.37 -15.90 -4.82
C LYS A 148 0.95 -16.60 -5.14
N LEU A 149 1.47 -17.38 -4.19
CA LEU A 149 2.59 -18.27 -4.43
C LEU A 149 2.08 -19.59 -4.98
N VAL A 150 2.43 -19.92 -6.22
CA VAL A 150 2.02 -21.19 -6.85
C VAL A 150 3.26 -22.06 -7.06
N SER A 151 3.26 -23.27 -6.53
CA SER A 151 4.33 -24.23 -6.74
C SER A 151 4.12 -24.99 -8.05
N LYS A 152 5.16 -25.03 -8.89
CA LYS A 152 5.25 -25.89 -10.07
C LYS A 152 6.64 -26.51 -10.10
N GLU A 153 6.71 -27.84 -10.08
CA GLU A 153 7.97 -28.58 -10.23
C GLU A 153 9.08 -28.10 -9.25
N ASN A 154 8.73 -27.98 -7.96
CA ASN A 154 9.61 -27.48 -6.89
C ASN A 154 10.10 -26.03 -7.04
N THR A 155 9.50 -25.24 -7.93
CA THR A 155 9.73 -23.80 -8.08
C THR A 155 8.43 -23.04 -7.83
N TYR A 156 8.49 -21.98 -7.03
CA TYR A 156 7.36 -21.09 -6.78
C TYR A 156 7.35 -19.95 -7.78
N GLN A 157 6.17 -19.61 -8.29
CA GLN A 157 5.93 -18.43 -9.11
C GLN A 157 4.99 -17.48 -8.38
N LEU A 158 5.23 -16.17 -8.52
CA LEU A 158 4.25 -15.18 -8.12
C LEU A 158 3.20 -15.03 -9.20
N GLN A 159 1.96 -15.36 -8.86
CA GLN A 159 0.81 -15.10 -9.71
C GLN A 159 0.10 -13.84 -9.21
N ALA A 160 -0.06 -12.86 -10.09
CA ALA A 160 -0.88 -11.68 -9.78
C ALA A 160 -2.34 -12.08 -9.55
N VAL A 161 -2.94 -11.50 -8.53
CA VAL A 161 -4.34 -11.68 -8.15
C VAL A 161 -5.03 -10.33 -8.27
N ASP A 162 -6.27 -10.33 -8.75
CA ASP A 162 -7.07 -9.11 -8.75
C ASP A 162 -7.25 -8.59 -7.32
N PRO A 163 -7.13 -7.27 -7.10
CA PRO A 163 -7.35 -6.70 -5.79
C PRO A 163 -8.76 -6.99 -5.28
N PHE A 164 -8.89 -7.28 -3.99
CA PHE A 164 -10.17 -7.68 -3.38
C PHE A 164 -11.28 -6.64 -3.57
N TRP A 165 -10.95 -5.36 -3.73
CA TRP A 165 -11.94 -4.31 -3.93
C TRP A 165 -12.61 -4.30 -5.31
N ARG A 166 -12.17 -5.17 -6.24
CA ARG A 166 -12.91 -5.45 -7.49
C ARG A 166 -14.04 -6.46 -7.28
N ASP A 167 -14.04 -7.20 -6.17
CA ASP A 167 -15.06 -8.19 -5.88
C ASP A 167 -16.37 -7.52 -5.44
N GLU A 168 -17.47 -7.82 -6.14
CA GLU A 168 -18.78 -7.23 -5.86
C GLU A 168 -19.36 -7.65 -4.51
N GLN A 169 -19.07 -8.88 -4.05
CA GLN A 169 -19.54 -9.36 -2.75
C GLN A 169 -18.81 -8.62 -1.62
N TRP A 170 -17.51 -8.38 -1.79
CA TRP A 170 -16.75 -7.54 -0.86
C TRP A 170 -17.28 -6.10 -0.84
N LYS A 171 -17.54 -5.49 -2.01
CA LYS A 171 -18.09 -4.12 -2.07
C LYS A 171 -19.40 -4.01 -1.31
N ALA A 172 -20.32 -4.95 -1.52
CA ALA A 172 -21.60 -4.98 -0.80
C ALA A 172 -21.40 -5.08 0.72
N ALA A 173 -20.51 -5.97 1.17
CA ALA A 173 -20.19 -6.13 2.59
C ALA A 173 -19.52 -4.87 3.18
N TRP A 174 -18.67 -4.19 2.40
CA TRP A 174 -18.02 -2.94 2.81
C TRP A 174 -19.02 -1.78 2.95
N GLU A 175 -19.95 -1.64 2.00
CA GLU A 175 -21.03 -0.65 2.09
C GLU A 175 -21.90 -0.87 3.32
N GLU A 176 -22.26 -2.12 3.62
CA GLU A 176 -23.03 -2.44 4.82
C GLU A 176 -22.26 -2.12 6.11
N ARG A 177 -20.96 -2.46 6.14
CA ARG A 177 -20.09 -2.10 7.27
C ARG A 177 -20.07 -0.60 7.54
N LYS A 178 -20.07 0.24 6.49
CA LYS A 178 -20.06 1.71 6.62
C LYS A 178 -21.35 2.27 7.24
N LYS A 179 -22.49 1.58 7.09
CA LYS A 179 -23.78 2.02 7.65
C LYS A 179 -23.87 1.81 9.17
N ASN A 180 -23.19 0.79 9.68
CA ASN A 180 -23.24 0.40 11.10
C ASN A 180 -21.89 0.60 11.79
N PRO A 181 -21.41 1.84 12.03
CA PRO A 181 -20.12 2.07 12.66
C PRO A 181 -20.15 1.79 14.18
N ASP A 182 -19.21 0.99 14.69
CA ASP A 182 -19.04 0.72 16.14
C ASP A 182 -18.77 1.99 16.97
N VAL A 183 -18.34 3.07 16.32
CA VAL A 183 -18.10 4.38 16.92
C VAL A 183 -18.98 5.38 16.17
N PRO A 184 -19.86 6.13 16.86
CA PRO A 184 -20.69 7.14 16.22
C PRO A 184 -19.87 8.12 15.37
N ARG A 185 -20.39 8.55 14.22
CA ARG A 185 -19.72 9.53 13.33
C ARG A 185 -19.26 10.81 14.05
N ASN A 186 -19.87 11.13 15.20
CA ASN A 186 -19.63 12.35 15.97
C ASN A 186 -18.65 12.18 17.14
N THR A 187 -17.95 11.04 17.27
CA THR A 187 -16.89 10.92 18.30
C THR A 187 -15.66 11.71 17.88
N PRO A 188 -15.07 12.56 18.75
CA PRO A 188 -13.98 13.46 18.37
C PRO A 188 -12.76 12.74 17.76
N HIS A 189 -12.49 13.03 16.49
CA HIS A 189 -11.19 13.07 15.79
C HIS A 189 -10.25 11.86 15.71
N LYS A 190 -10.56 10.67 16.24
CA LYS A 190 -9.59 9.53 16.14
C LYS A 190 -9.36 9.00 14.72
N HIS A 191 -10.33 9.14 13.81
CA HIS A 191 -10.23 8.62 12.43
C HIS A 191 -9.80 9.66 11.38
N ILE A 192 -9.77 10.93 11.75
CA ILE A 192 -9.47 12.04 10.87
C ILE A 192 -7.97 12.31 10.84
N PHE A 193 -7.29 12.15 11.98
CA PHE A 193 -5.89 12.54 12.15
C PHE A 193 -4.93 11.95 11.11
N TRP A 194 -5.01 10.65 10.81
CA TRP A 194 -4.11 10.04 9.82
C TRP A 194 -4.38 10.53 8.38
N ARG A 195 -5.63 10.88 8.05
CA ARG A 195 -5.98 11.41 6.71
C ARG A 195 -5.42 12.80 6.54
N GLU A 196 -5.64 13.66 7.53
CA GLU A 196 -5.11 15.02 7.56
C GLU A 196 -3.58 15.02 7.50
N THR A 197 -2.92 14.15 8.28
CA THR A 197 -1.46 14.03 8.25
C THR A 197 -0.97 13.51 6.89
N PHE A 198 -1.65 12.51 6.31
CA PHE A 198 -1.30 11.99 4.99
C PHE A 198 -1.47 13.05 3.90
N GLU A 199 -2.60 13.77 3.87
CA GLU A 199 -2.84 14.88 2.94
C GLU A 199 -1.83 16.01 3.11
N LYS A 200 -1.48 16.36 4.35
CA LYS A 200 -0.45 17.34 4.64
C LYS A 200 0.90 16.91 4.04
N LEU A 201 1.31 15.66 4.27
CA LEU A 201 2.57 15.13 3.73
C LEU A 201 2.57 15.07 2.20
N LEU A 202 1.44 14.75 1.56
CA LEU A 202 1.32 14.84 0.10
C LEU A 202 1.50 16.27 -0.41
N LYS A 203 0.89 17.26 0.26
CA LYS A 203 1.05 18.68 -0.09
C LYS A 203 2.51 19.14 0.08
N GLU A 204 3.15 18.77 1.18
CA GLU A 204 4.57 19.08 1.42
C GLU A 204 5.52 18.38 0.44
N SER A 205 5.09 17.23 -0.09
CA SER A 205 5.85 16.45 -1.08
C SER A 205 5.61 16.91 -2.52
N SER A 206 4.60 17.74 -2.74
CA SER A 206 4.30 18.27 -4.06
C SER A 206 5.30 19.37 -4.39
N PRO A 207 5.84 19.43 -5.61
CA PRO A 207 6.67 20.55 -6.02
C PRO A 207 5.85 21.84 -5.86
N ILE A 208 6.45 22.85 -5.23
CA ILE A 208 5.90 24.21 -5.24
C ILE A 208 5.74 24.54 -6.72
N LYS A 209 4.50 24.69 -7.20
CA LYS A 209 4.28 25.32 -8.49
C LYS A 209 4.85 26.71 -8.34
N ASP A 210 6.03 26.95 -8.89
CA ASP A 210 6.56 28.27 -9.07
C ASP A 210 5.47 29.05 -9.81
N SER A 211 4.74 29.88 -9.08
CA SER A 211 4.03 31.00 -9.67
C SER A 211 5.12 31.91 -10.21
N SER A 212 5.58 31.65 -11.44
CA SER A 212 6.56 32.50 -12.10
C SER A 212 6.01 33.93 -12.13
N PRO A 213 6.72 34.91 -11.54
CA PRO A 213 6.41 36.30 -11.74
C PRO A 213 7.02 36.74 -13.07
N ASN A 214 6.18 37.20 -13.99
CA ASN A 214 6.41 38.29 -14.96
C ASN A 214 5.84 37.99 -16.33
N GLU A 215 4.98 38.90 -16.80
CA GLU A 215 5.20 39.55 -18.08
C GLU A 215 4.79 41.04 -17.98
N PRO A 216 5.33 41.91 -18.85
CA PRO A 216 5.84 43.22 -18.45
C PRO A 216 4.82 44.34 -18.65
N SER A 217 4.89 45.37 -17.81
CA SER A 217 4.21 46.64 -18.09
C SER A 217 4.89 47.30 -19.31
N HIS A 218 4.29 47.12 -20.47
CA HIS A 218 4.62 47.93 -21.63
C HIS A 218 4.36 49.40 -21.33
N TYR A 219 5.45 50.16 -21.22
CA TYR A 219 5.46 51.59 -21.48
C TYR A 219 4.72 51.86 -22.79
N LYS A 220 3.64 52.64 -22.74
CA LYS A 220 3.23 53.49 -23.85
C LYS A 220 3.45 54.94 -23.43
N LYS A 221 4.54 55.51 -23.98
CA LYS A 221 4.64 56.94 -24.21
C LYS A 221 3.60 57.31 -25.27
N THR A 222 2.77 58.29 -24.95
CA THR A 222 2.31 59.35 -25.86
C THR A 222 2.00 60.55 -25.00
#